data_AF-A0A7K2YQI4-F1
#
_entry.id   AF-A0A7K2YQI4-F1
#
_cell.length_a   1.000
_cell.length_b   1.000
_cell.length_c   1.000
_cell.angle_alpha   90.00
_cell.angle_beta   90.00
_cell.angle_gamma   90.00
#
_symmetry.space_group_name_H-M   'P 1'
#
loop_
_entity.id
_entity.type
_entity.pdbx_description
1 polymer ?
#
loop_
_entity_poly.entity_id
_entity_poly.type
_entity_poly.pdbx_seq_one_letter_code
_entity_poly.pdbx_strand_id
1 'polypeptide(L)'
;MSRLLRPLRDRLDAPDAFEVDEDATAERFAEAPWLPPVLRAASERRWELALVVDAAPQMAVWREEAARLAHMLRTYGGFRDLKVYRLETGADAPEGALLRGPGKGSPPRSPRSLVDPSGRRIVLVLTDAFAPAWRRGAGHDLLRTWGRRQPVAVVHALPQRLWHLTGLFPRRMRLHATGASTANADLRWEFVDAMIDAWSAPAGGSPTRLGAPRGAVAVPVLESDPDWLGPWVRFVTGHGPRWTRLAGLIATPWAPAASADEPVEAR
;
A
#
# COMPACT_ATOMS: atom_id res chain seq x y z
N MET A 1 -7.98 -3.46 18.07
CA MET A 1 -7.09 -3.53 16.88
C MET A 1 -6.52 -4.93 16.59
N SER A 2 -5.93 -5.64 17.55
CA SER A 2 -5.26 -6.94 17.33
C SER A 2 -6.09 -8.01 16.59
N ARG A 3 -7.39 -8.12 16.88
CA ARG A 3 -8.29 -9.07 16.19
C ARG A 3 -8.50 -8.75 14.71
N LEU A 4 -8.46 -7.49 14.31
CA LEU A 4 -8.71 -7.04 12.93
C LEU A 4 -7.53 -7.37 12.01
N LEU A 5 -6.33 -7.34 12.56
CA LEU A 5 -5.11 -7.66 11.83
C LEU A 5 -4.88 -9.17 11.72
N ARG A 6 -5.71 -10.02 12.38
CA ARG A 6 -5.55 -11.49 12.43
C ARG A 6 -5.25 -12.13 11.06
N PRO A 7 -5.91 -11.74 9.96
CA PRO A 7 -5.61 -12.30 8.63
C PRO A 7 -4.18 -12.04 8.13
N LEU A 8 -3.48 -11.03 8.68
CA LEU A 8 -2.08 -10.77 8.35
C LEU A 8 -1.10 -11.71 9.07
N ARG A 9 -1.57 -12.61 9.95
CA ARG A 9 -0.71 -13.62 10.61
C ARG A 9 -0.51 -14.88 9.78
N ASP A 10 -1.15 -14.97 8.62
CA ASP A 10 -0.99 -16.06 7.69
C ASP A 10 0.48 -16.39 7.46
N ARG A 11 0.75 -17.69 7.45
CA ARG A 11 2.07 -18.23 7.16
C ARG A 11 2.03 -18.94 5.82
N LEU A 12 3.20 -19.03 5.20
CA LEU A 12 3.43 -19.93 4.08
C LEU A 12 4.61 -20.83 4.41
N ASP A 13 4.68 -21.95 3.69
CA ASP A 13 5.90 -22.73 3.63
C ASP A 13 6.96 -21.90 2.91
N ALA A 14 8.09 -21.70 3.56
CA ALA A 14 9.24 -21.00 3.01
C ALA A 14 9.85 -21.88 1.91
N PRO A 15 9.90 -21.43 0.66
CA PRO A 15 10.36 -22.27 -0.46
C PRO A 15 11.83 -22.69 -0.33
N ASP A 16 12.66 -21.86 0.33
CA ASP A 16 14.11 -22.03 0.43
C ASP A 16 14.60 -22.28 1.87
N ALA A 17 13.70 -22.58 2.81
CA ALA A 17 14.08 -22.86 4.18
C ALA A 17 13.44 -24.15 4.67
N PHE A 18 14.25 -25.00 5.31
CA PHE A 18 13.82 -26.27 5.88
C PHE A 18 14.15 -26.28 7.37
N GLU A 19 13.24 -26.83 8.16
CA GLU A 19 13.43 -27.07 9.59
C GLU A 19 13.28 -28.56 9.89
N VAL A 20 13.88 -29.00 11.00
CA VAL A 20 13.74 -30.38 11.44
C VAL A 20 12.30 -30.61 11.88
N ASP A 21 11.69 -31.66 11.35
CA ASP A 21 10.43 -32.18 11.86
C ASP A 21 10.75 -32.99 13.11
N GLU A 22 10.65 -32.35 14.28
CA GLU A 22 11.05 -32.94 15.57
C GLU A 22 10.28 -34.22 15.87
N ASP A 23 8.97 -34.25 15.60
CA ASP A 23 8.12 -35.41 15.86
C ASP A 23 8.48 -36.58 14.94
N ALA A 24 8.54 -36.34 13.62
CA ALA A 24 8.89 -37.39 12.67
C ALA A 24 10.36 -37.85 12.83
N THR A 25 11.24 -36.96 13.27
CA THR A 25 12.63 -37.31 13.61
C THR A 25 12.69 -38.15 14.88
N ALA A 26 11.91 -37.83 15.91
CA ALA A 26 11.84 -38.61 17.14
C ALA A 26 11.32 -40.03 16.89
N GLU A 27 10.24 -40.16 16.11
CA GLU A 27 9.70 -41.46 15.69
C GLU A 27 10.75 -42.27 14.90
N ARG A 28 11.41 -41.64 13.93
CA ARG A 28 12.47 -42.31 13.16
C ARG A 28 13.64 -42.76 14.04
N PHE A 29 14.05 -41.94 15.00
CA PHE A 29 15.18 -42.25 15.87
C PHE A 29 14.85 -43.34 16.90
N ALA A 30 13.57 -43.49 17.26
CA ALA A 30 13.12 -44.62 18.07
C ALA A 30 13.36 -45.97 17.37
N GLU A 31 13.27 -46.00 16.04
CA GLU A 31 13.51 -47.22 15.24
C GLU A 31 14.96 -47.34 14.74
N ALA A 32 15.57 -46.24 14.31
CA ALA A 32 16.91 -46.21 13.71
C ALA A 32 17.63 -44.88 14.01
N PRO A 33 18.39 -44.81 15.12
CA PRO A 33 19.05 -43.58 15.60
C PRO A 33 20.13 -42.99 14.68
N TRP A 34 20.62 -43.76 13.70
CA TRP A 34 21.71 -43.35 12.80
C TRP A 34 21.22 -42.71 11.49
N LEU A 35 19.90 -42.66 11.27
CA LEU A 35 19.35 -42.02 10.07
C LEU A 35 19.42 -40.49 10.19
N PRO A 36 19.49 -39.75 9.06
CA PRO A 36 19.39 -38.30 9.10
C PRO A 36 17.99 -37.83 9.56
N PRO A 37 17.91 -36.64 10.19
CA PRO A 37 16.65 -36.06 10.65
C PRO A 37 15.67 -35.84 9.49
N VAL A 38 14.38 -35.92 9.80
CA VAL A 38 13.32 -35.57 8.85
C VAL A 38 13.30 -34.05 8.73
N LEU A 39 13.34 -33.53 7.50
CA LEU A 39 13.20 -32.10 7.23
C LEU A 39 11.81 -31.82 6.67
N ARG A 40 11.19 -30.72 7.13
CA ARG A 40 9.98 -30.15 6.53
C ARG A 40 10.23 -28.70 6.15
N ALA A 41 9.44 -28.17 5.21
CA ALA A 41 9.54 -26.76 4.85
C ALA A 41 9.31 -25.90 6.10
N ALA A 42 10.21 -24.95 6.34
CA ALA A 42 10.08 -24.02 7.45
C ALA A 42 8.88 -23.11 7.18
N SER A 43 8.08 -22.84 8.21
CA SER A 43 6.95 -21.93 8.05
C SER A 43 7.44 -20.49 8.25
N GLU A 44 7.08 -19.55 7.38
CA GLU A 44 7.42 -18.12 7.54
C GLU A 44 6.18 -17.21 7.44
N ARG A 45 6.27 -16.00 8.01
CA ARG A 45 5.20 -15.00 7.88
C ARG A 45 5.06 -14.58 6.42
N ARG A 46 3.81 -14.50 5.95
CA ARG A 46 3.51 -14.23 4.53
C ARG A 46 3.80 -12.82 4.08
N TRP A 47 3.57 -11.84 4.93
CA TRP A 47 3.48 -10.44 4.51
C TRP A 47 4.69 -9.63 4.96
N GLU A 48 5.17 -8.75 4.08
CA GLU A 48 6.05 -7.64 4.44
C GLU A 48 5.24 -6.33 4.42
N LEU A 49 5.55 -5.40 5.33
CA LEU A 49 4.94 -4.07 5.33
C LEU A 49 5.99 -2.98 5.11
N ALA A 50 5.78 -2.19 4.06
CA ALA A 50 6.43 -0.88 3.90
C ALA A 50 5.45 0.22 4.34
N LEU A 51 5.69 0.78 5.53
CA LEU A 51 4.95 1.95 6.02
C LEU A 51 5.68 3.22 5.57
N VAL A 52 5.13 3.94 4.61
CA VAL A 52 5.65 5.20 4.10
C VAL A 52 4.95 6.34 4.83
N VAL A 53 5.70 7.16 5.57
CA VAL A 53 5.16 8.29 6.32
C VAL A 53 5.54 9.58 5.61
N ASP A 54 4.53 10.38 5.27
CA ASP A 54 4.73 11.73 4.76
C ASP A 54 5.50 12.58 5.78
N ALA A 55 6.50 13.29 5.31
CA ALA A 55 7.42 14.08 6.09
C ALA A 55 7.32 15.59 5.79
N ALA A 56 6.23 16.03 5.16
CA ALA A 56 5.93 17.46 4.99
C ALA A 56 5.90 18.20 6.34
N PRO A 57 6.16 19.52 6.39
CA PRO A 57 6.04 20.31 7.62
C PRO A 57 4.67 20.17 8.32
N GLN A 58 3.59 20.05 7.56
CA GLN A 58 2.21 19.89 8.07
C GLN A 58 2.04 18.59 8.88
N MET A 59 2.83 17.56 8.57
CA MET A 59 2.85 16.29 9.30
C MET A 59 3.44 16.40 10.70
N ALA A 60 3.97 17.57 11.10
CA ALA A 60 4.50 17.78 12.45
C ALA A 60 3.49 17.48 13.57
N VAL A 61 2.23 17.88 13.37
CA VAL A 61 1.14 17.63 14.34
C VAL A 61 0.80 16.13 14.43
N TRP A 62 1.03 15.38 13.35
CA TRP A 62 0.70 13.95 13.22
C TRP A 62 1.85 13.01 13.57
N ARG A 63 3.01 13.53 14.01
CA ARG A 63 4.21 12.72 14.29
C ARG A 63 3.97 11.66 15.36
N GLU A 64 3.28 12.02 16.44
CA GLU A 64 3.00 11.08 17.53
C GLU A 64 2.06 9.97 17.07
N GLU A 65 1.03 10.30 16.30
CA GLU A 65 0.08 9.31 15.78
C GLU A 65 0.73 8.39 14.76
N ALA A 66 1.60 8.92 13.90
CA ALA A 66 2.41 8.12 12.98
C ALA A 66 3.34 7.15 13.74
N ALA A 67 3.98 7.62 14.81
CA ALA A 67 4.82 6.78 15.65
C ALA A 67 4.01 5.70 16.39
N ARG A 68 2.82 6.04 16.89
CA ARG A 68 1.89 5.12 17.54
C ARG A 68 1.43 4.02 16.59
N LEU A 69 1.01 4.38 15.38
CA LEU A 69 0.62 3.43 14.34
C LEU A 69 1.78 2.50 13.98
N ALA A 70 2.97 3.06 13.73
CA ALA A 70 4.17 2.28 13.42
C ALA A 70 4.53 1.30 14.55
N HIS A 71 4.47 1.76 15.81
CA HIS A 71 4.72 0.91 16.97
C HIS A 71 3.69 -0.22 17.07
N MET A 72 2.40 0.10 16.95
CA MET A 72 1.33 -0.89 16.98
C MET A 72 1.49 -1.96 15.89
N LEU A 73 1.81 -1.56 14.66
CA LEU A 73 2.02 -2.50 13.55
C LEU A 73 3.25 -3.39 13.75
N ARG A 74 4.31 -2.87 14.38
CA ARG A 74 5.50 -3.66 14.77
C ARG A 74 5.15 -4.68 15.85
N THR A 75 4.52 -4.23 16.93
CA THR A 75 4.17 -5.08 18.09
C THR A 75 3.12 -6.14 17.72
N TYR A 76 2.35 -5.93 16.65
CA TYR A 76 1.37 -6.91 16.18
C TYR A 76 1.97 -8.28 15.77
N GLY A 77 3.21 -8.29 15.25
CA GLY A 77 3.96 -9.51 14.93
C GLY A 77 3.40 -10.38 13.79
N GLY A 78 2.52 -9.83 12.96
CA GLY A 78 1.96 -10.52 11.79
C GLY A 78 2.85 -10.48 10.55
N PHE A 79 3.68 -9.45 10.43
CA PHE A 79 4.56 -9.28 9.27
C PHE A 79 5.89 -10.01 9.48
N ARG A 80 6.46 -10.52 8.40
CA ARG A 80 7.84 -11.01 8.35
C ARG A 80 8.81 -9.88 8.67
N ASP A 81 8.56 -8.73 8.05
CA ASP A 81 9.34 -7.53 8.23
C ASP A 81 8.42 -6.30 8.10
N LEU A 82 8.76 -5.26 8.85
CA LEU A 82 8.12 -3.96 8.80
C LEU A 82 9.19 -2.87 8.73
N LYS A 83 9.26 -2.21 7.58
CA LYS A 83 10.15 -1.07 7.35
C LYS A 83 9.35 0.22 7.27
N VAL A 84 9.82 1.23 8.00
CA VAL A 84 9.23 2.58 7.98
C VAL A 84 10.10 3.47 7.08
N TYR A 85 9.46 4.08 6.10
CA TYR A 85 10.07 4.95 5.11
C TYR A 85 9.55 6.38 5.32
N ARG A 86 10.33 7.36 4.87
CA ARG A 86 9.91 8.76 4.87
C ARG A 86 9.68 9.23 3.45
N LEU A 87 8.58 9.95 3.24
CA LEU A 87 8.26 10.56 1.96
C LEU A 87 8.29 12.08 2.10
N GLU A 88 9.27 12.73 1.49
CA GLU A 88 9.37 14.18 1.48
C GLU A 88 8.53 14.72 0.32
N THR A 89 7.49 15.48 0.63
CA THR A 89 6.49 16.01 -0.32
C THR A 89 6.46 17.54 -0.35
N GLY A 90 7.39 18.17 0.38
CA GLY A 90 7.54 19.62 0.51
C GLY A 90 8.42 20.25 -0.57
N ALA A 91 8.86 21.49 -0.34
CA ALA A 91 9.65 22.28 -1.28
C ALA A 91 11.01 21.63 -1.62
N ASP A 92 11.56 20.81 -0.73
CA ASP A 92 12.87 20.16 -0.88
C ASP A 92 12.85 18.95 -1.84
N ALA A 93 11.70 18.64 -2.46
CA ALA A 93 11.56 17.55 -3.41
C ALA A 93 11.54 18.09 -4.87
N PRO A 94 12.67 18.07 -5.60
CA PRO A 94 12.78 18.66 -6.94
C PRO A 94 11.86 17.98 -7.96
N GLU A 95 11.64 16.67 -7.81
CA GLU A 95 10.69 15.88 -8.59
C GLU A 95 9.31 15.79 -7.91
N GLY A 96 8.94 16.76 -7.07
CA GLY A 96 7.66 16.81 -6.38
C GLY A 96 7.48 15.82 -5.22
N ALA A 97 8.20 14.69 -5.18
CA ALA A 97 8.23 13.81 -4.02
C ALA A 97 9.51 12.96 -3.96
N LEU A 98 10.08 12.76 -2.76
CA LEU A 98 11.33 12.03 -2.55
C LEU A 98 11.19 10.94 -1.48
N LEU A 99 11.51 9.69 -1.84
CA LEU A 99 11.48 8.56 -0.90
C LEU A 99 12.83 8.41 -0.20
N ARG A 100 12.82 8.32 1.13
CA ARG A 100 13.98 8.02 1.97
C ARG A 100 13.85 6.72 2.74
N GLY A 101 15.01 6.21 3.12
CA GLY A 101 15.14 4.97 3.86
C GLY A 101 14.64 4.90 5.28
N PRO A 102 14.55 3.67 5.80
CA PRO A 102 14.48 3.44 7.23
C PRO A 102 15.76 4.00 7.87
N GLY A 103 15.60 4.93 8.80
CA GLY A 103 16.70 5.57 9.51
C GLY A 103 16.69 7.09 9.36
N LYS A 104 17.29 7.78 10.34
CA LYS A 104 17.55 9.23 10.23
C LYS A 104 18.66 9.45 9.20
N GLY A 105 18.47 10.42 8.30
CA GLY A 105 19.48 10.81 7.33
C GLY A 105 19.70 9.82 6.17
N SER A 106 18.84 8.81 5.99
CA SER A 106 18.98 7.89 4.86
C SER A 106 18.99 8.65 3.52
N PRO A 107 19.84 8.24 2.56
CA PRO A 107 19.90 8.90 1.27
C PRO A 107 18.57 8.74 0.51
N PRO A 108 18.31 9.63 -0.46
CA PRO A 108 17.19 9.46 -1.37
C PRO A 108 17.28 8.13 -2.12
N ARG A 109 16.13 7.53 -2.44
CA ARG A 109 16.08 6.29 -3.20
C ARG A 109 14.93 6.30 -4.20
N SER A 110 15.09 5.50 -5.25
CA SER A 110 14.03 5.29 -6.22
C SER A 110 12.78 4.73 -5.55
N PRO A 111 11.58 5.26 -5.85
CA PRO A 111 10.31 4.66 -5.43
C PRO A 111 10.18 3.20 -5.84
N ARG A 112 10.78 2.80 -6.97
CA ARG A 112 10.78 1.42 -7.46
C ARG A 112 11.47 0.44 -6.51
N SER A 113 12.32 0.91 -5.60
CA SER A 113 12.94 0.05 -4.56
C SER A 113 11.94 -0.59 -3.59
N LEU A 114 10.71 -0.07 -3.52
CA LEU A 114 9.64 -0.71 -2.73
C LEU A 114 8.86 -1.77 -3.52
N VAL A 115 9.04 -1.87 -4.84
CA VAL A 115 8.37 -2.89 -5.64
C VAL A 115 8.99 -4.26 -5.32
N ASP A 116 8.16 -5.17 -4.83
CA ASP A 116 8.54 -6.53 -4.49
C ASP A 116 8.07 -7.51 -5.57
N PRO A 117 8.98 -8.15 -6.32
CA PRO A 117 8.61 -9.15 -7.33
C PRO A 117 7.87 -10.36 -6.76
N SER A 118 8.02 -10.67 -5.46
CA SER A 118 7.33 -11.79 -4.83
C SER A 118 5.85 -11.52 -4.55
N GLY A 119 5.40 -10.26 -4.67
CA GLY A 119 4.02 -9.87 -4.41
C GLY A 119 3.59 -10.05 -2.96
N ARG A 120 4.54 -10.07 -2.01
CA ARG A 120 4.28 -10.27 -0.58
C ARG A 120 4.33 -8.97 0.22
N ARG A 121 4.78 -7.89 -0.39
CA ARG A 121 4.83 -6.57 0.22
C ARG A 121 3.52 -5.80 0.08
N ILE A 122 3.03 -5.32 1.21
CA ILE A 122 1.97 -4.33 1.30
C ILE A 122 2.62 -2.95 1.50
N VAL A 123 2.13 -1.92 0.82
CA VAL A 123 2.53 -0.52 1.07
C VAL A 123 1.38 0.23 1.71
N LEU A 124 1.65 0.81 2.88
CA LEU A 124 0.75 1.75 3.53
C LEU A 124 1.38 3.13 3.51
N VAL A 125 0.66 4.13 3.02
CA VAL A 125 1.12 5.52 3.02
C VAL A 125 0.33 6.33 4.03
N LEU A 126 0.99 6.84 5.07
CA LEU A 126 0.38 7.72 6.05
C LEU A 126 0.62 9.19 5.67
N THR A 127 -0.45 9.96 5.46
CA THR A 127 -0.36 11.38 5.09
C THR A 127 -1.59 12.17 5.55
N ASP A 128 -1.41 13.49 5.74
CA ASP A 128 -2.50 14.46 5.85
C ASP A 128 -2.89 15.07 4.49
N ALA A 129 -2.19 14.69 3.43
CA ALA A 129 -2.39 15.09 2.06
C ALA A 129 -2.35 16.61 1.78
N PHE A 130 -1.84 17.43 2.69
CA PHE A 130 -1.82 18.89 2.47
C PHE A 130 -0.69 19.37 1.56
N ALA A 131 0.41 18.63 1.52
CA ALA A 131 1.59 18.99 0.77
C ALA A 131 1.30 19.12 -0.74
N PRO A 132 1.95 20.09 -1.46
CA PRO A 132 1.69 20.33 -2.87
C PRO A 132 1.87 19.10 -3.77
N ALA A 133 2.76 18.17 -3.40
CA ALA A 133 3.00 16.92 -4.13
C ALA A 133 1.72 16.12 -4.40
N TRP A 134 0.78 16.13 -3.45
CA TRP A 134 -0.48 15.40 -3.57
C TRP A 134 -1.39 16.04 -4.62
N ARG A 135 -1.62 17.36 -4.50
CA ARG A 135 -2.44 18.13 -5.47
C ARG A 135 -1.83 18.15 -6.87
N ARG A 136 -0.50 18.22 -6.99
CA ARG A 136 0.21 18.27 -8.28
C ARG A 136 0.26 16.92 -8.99
N GLY A 137 0.02 15.81 -8.28
CA GLY A 137 0.01 14.47 -8.83
C GLY A 137 1.29 13.65 -8.60
N ALA A 138 2.37 14.24 -8.10
CA ALA A 138 3.60 13.51 -7.78
C ALA A 138 3.34 12.38 -6.76
N GLY A 139 2.54 12.66 -5.72
CA GLY A 139 2.10 11.64 -4.77
C GLY A 139 1.24 10.55 -5.42
N HIS A 140 0.39 10.91 -6.39
CA HIS A 140 -0.43 9.95 -7.13
C HIS A 140 0.43 9.02 -8.00
N ASP A 141 1.47 9.52 -8.66
CA ASP A 141 2.34 8.67 -9.47
C ASP A 141 3.17 7.69 -8.63
N LEU A 142 3.53 8.06 -7.39
CA LEU A 142 4.14 7.13 -6.43
C LEU A 142 3.19 6.00 -6.04
N LEU A 143 1.96 6.35 -5.65
CA LEU A 143 0.93 5.36 -5.32
C LEU A 143 0.68 4.42 -6.51
N ARG A 144 0.65 4.98 -7.73
CA ARG A 144 0.51 4.23 -8.98
C ARG A 144 1.70 3.31 -9.22
N THR A 145 2.92 3.81 -9.05
CA THR A 145 4.16 3.05 -9.26
C THR A 145 4.19 1.79 -8.39
N TRP A 146 3.84 1.90 -7.11
CA TRP A 146 3.73 0.75 -6.22
C TRP A 146 2.50 -0.11 -6.55
N GLY A 147 1.35 0.52 -6.76
CA GLY A 147 0.06 -0.14 -6.98
C GLY A 147 0.00 -1.01 -8.24
N ARG A 148 0.91 -0.79 -9.19
CA ARG A 148 1.04 -1.63 -10.38
C ARG A 148 1.49 -3.06 -10.11
N ARG A 149 2.12 -3.32 -8.96
CA ARG A 149 2.73 -4.62 -8.68
C ARG A 149 2.31 -5.21 -7.35
N GLN A 150 1.76 -4.42 -6.45
CA GLN A 150 1.42 -4.86 -5.12
C GLN A 150 0.27 -4.06 -4.51
N PRO A 151 -0.31 -4.53 -3.39
CA PRO A 151 -1.33 -3.79 -2.67
C PRO A 151 -0.79 -2.48 -2.09
N VAL A 152 -1.52 -1.39 -2.34
CA VAL A 152 -1.22 -0.06 -1.79
C VAL A 152 -2.49 0.52 -1.19
N ALA A 153 -2.39 1.11 0.00
CA ALA A 153 -3.44 1.96 0.53
C ALA A 153 -2.87 3.21 1.18
N VAL A 154 -3.67 4.27 1.18
CA VAL A 154 -3.40 5.48 1.96
C VAL A 154 -4.14 5.37 3.28
N VAL A 155 -3.43 5.59 4.38
CA VAL A 155 -4.02 5.88 5.69
C VAL A 155 -3.98 7.39 5.85
N HIS A 156 -5.14 8.02 5.90
CA HIS A 156 -5.24 9.46 6.06
C HIS A 156 -5.21 9.82 7.55
N ALA A 157 -4.38 10.79 7.90
CA ALA A 157 -4.25 11.27 9.29
C ALA A 157 -5.47 12.06 9.79
N LEU A 158 -6.29 12.59 8.89
CA LEU A 158 -7.51 13.31 9.21
C LEU A 158 -8.72 12.38 9.20
N PRO A 159 -9.79 12.70 9.94
CA PRO A 159 -11.05 11.99 9.82
C PRO A 159 -11.69 12.19 8.44
N GLN A 160 -12.45 11.20 7.96
CA GLN A 160 -13.02 11.16 6.61
C GLN A 160 -13.74 12.45 6.20
N ARG A 161 -14.51 13.04 7.14
CA ARG A 161 -15.28 14.27 6.91
C ARG A 161 -14.42 15.47 6.46
N LEU A 162 -13.12 15.47 6.74
CA LEU A 162 -12.20 16.57 6.40
C LEU A 162 -11.38 16.31 5.13
N TRP A 163 -11.47 15.14 4.51
CA TRP A 163 -10.62 14.80 3.35
C TRP A 163 -10.84 15.71 2.14
N HIS A 164 -12.04 16.27 1.99
CA HIS A 164 -12.40 17.21 0.91
C HIS A 164 -11.58 18.51 0.92
N LEU A 165 -10.86 18.80 2.02
CA LEU A 165 -9.98 19.97 2.17
C LEU A 165 -8.53 19.71 1.75
N THR A 166 -8.21 18.48 1.35
CA THR A 166 -6.83 18.02 1.16
C THR A 166 -6.49 17.81 -0.31
N GLY A 167 -5.26 17.39 -0.60
CA GLY A 167 -4.83 17.02 -1.96
C GLY A 167 -5.31 15.65 -2.43
N LEU A 168 -6.00 14.87 -1.58
CA LEU A 168 -6.63 13.62 -1.98
C LEU A 168 -8.14 13.83 -2.08
N PHE A 169 -8.73 13.39 -3.20
CA PHE A 169 -10.17 13.43 -3.44
C PHE A 169 -10.74 12.01 -3.51
N PRO A 170 -10.76 11.26 -2.39
CA PRO A 170 -11.28 9.91 -2.38
C PRO A 170 -12.80 9.91 -2.61
N ARG A 171 -13.26 9.04 -3.50
CA ARG A 171 -14.67 8.77 -3.77
C ARG A 171 -15.06 7.42 -3.17
N ARG A 172 -16.36 7.20 -2.97
CA ARG A 172 -16.86 5.88 -2.58
C ARG A 172 -16.70 4.91 -3.74
N MET A 173 -16.02 3.79 -3.48
CA MET A 173 -15.73 2.77 -4.48
C MET A 173 -16.16 1.39 -3.99
N ARG A 174 -16.58 0.54 -4.91
CA ARG A 174 -16.60 -0.91 -4.75
C ARG A 174 -15.32 -1.44 -5.37
N LEU A 175 -14.55 -2.22 -4.62
CA LEU A 175 -13.31 -2.84 -5.08
C LEU A 175 -13.47 -4.35 -5.10
N HIS A 176 -12.88 -5.00 -6.09
CA HIS A 176 -12.85 -6.45 -6.22
C HIS A 176 -11.45 -6.97 -6.50
N ALA A 177 -11.00 -7.86 -5.61
CA ALA A 177 -9.74 -8.58 -5.69
C ALA A 177 -9.98 -10.02 -6.19
N THR A 178 -9.04 -10.54 -6.98
CA THR A 178 -9.08 -11.92 -7.48
C THR A 178 -8.47 -12.92 -6.51
N GLY A 179 -7.72 -12.46 -5.51
CA GLY A 179 -7.12 -13.28 -4.46
C GLY A 179 -6.42 -12.44 -3.39
N ALA A 180 -5.68 -13.10 -2.51
CA ALA A 180 -4.81 -12.42 -1.57
C ALA A 180 -3.66 -11.71 -2.31
N SER A 181 -3.26 -10.53 -1.86
CA SER A 181 -2.24 -9.69 -2.48
C SER A 181 -2.49 -9.23 -3.91
N THR A 182 -3.76 -9.15 -4.35
CA THR A 182 -4.04 -8.57 -5.68
C THR A 182 -3.47 -7.16 -5.77
N ALA A 183 -2.60 -6.92 -6.76
CA ALA A 183 -2.05 -5.59 -7.01
C ALA A 183 -3.18 -4.60 -7.34
N ASN A 184 -3.01 -3.34 -6.96
CA ASN A 184 -4.04 -2.32 -7.22
C ASN A 184 -4.40 -2.18 -8.71
N ALA A 185 -3.45 -2.43 -9.61
CA ALA A 185 -3.70 -2.44 -11.07
C ALA A 185 -4.61 -3.58 -11.54
N ASP A 186 -4.65 -4.69 -10.80
CA ASP A 186 -5.45 -5.87 -11.12
C ASP A 186 -6.83 -5.85 -10.42
N LEU A 187 -7.09 -4.84 -9.58
CA LEU A 187 -8.38 -4.64 -8.97
C LEU A 187 -9.43 -4.24 -10.02
N ARG A 188 -10.59 -4.88 -9.94
CA ARG A 188 -11.81 -4.35 -10.57
C ARG A 188 -12.43 -3.36 -9.61
N TRP A 189 -12.97 -2.25 -10.11
CA TRP A 189 -13.52 -1.22 -9.24
C TRP A 189 -14.66 -0.47 -9.91
N GLU A 190 -15.56 0.09 -9.10
CA GLU A 190 -16.71 0.87 -9.55
C GLU A 190 -16.90 2.04 -8.58
N PHE A 191 -17.21 3.24 -9.07
CA PHE A 191 -17.70 4.29 -8.18
C PHE A 191 -19.12 3.95 -7.74
N VAL A 192 -19.40 4.06 -6.43
CA VAL A 192 -20.75 3.76 -5.89
C VAL A 192 -21.79 4.72 -6.46
N ASP A 193 -21.37 5.97 -6.73
CA ASP A 193 -22.23 7.03 -7.23
C ASP A 193 -22.25 7.13 -8.78
N ALA A 194 -21.71 6.12 -9.48
CA ALA A 194 -21.58 6.11 -10.95
C ALA A 194 -22.92 6.15 -11.72
N MET A 195 -24.05 5.99 -11.03
CA MET A 195 -25.38 6.06 -11.65
C MET A 195 -25.69 7.45 -12.21
N ILE A 196 -25.13 8.50 -11.62
CA ILE A 196 -25.24 9.89 -12.12
C ILE A 196 -24.37 10.06 -13.38
N ASP A 197 -23.17 9.49 -13.39
CA ASP A 197 -22.22 9.58 -14.51
C ASP A 197 -22.65 8.71 -15.72
N ALA A 198 -23.42 7.64 -15.48
CA ALA A 198 -23.87 6.68 -16.49
C ALA A 198 -24.94 7.23 -17.46
N TRP A 199 -25.72 8.24 -17.04
CA TRP A 199 -26.70 8.89 -17.93
C TRP A 199 -26.05 9.71 -19.06
N SER A 200 -24.76 10.03 -18.91
CA SER A 200 -23.96 10.74 -19.92
C SER A 200 -23.02 9.83 -20.72
N ALA A 201 -22.98 8.52 -20.44
CA ALA A 201 -22.10 7.58 -21.11
C ALA A 201 -22.75 6.99 -22.38
N PRO A 202 -22.02 6.90 -23.51
CA PRO A 202 -22.54 6.23 -24.70
C PRO A 202 -22.85 4.76 -24.41
N ALA A 203 -23.97 4.27 -24.96
CA ALA A 203 -24.47 2.91 -24.76
C ALA A 203 -23.40 1.86 -25.13
N GLY A 204 -23.04 1.00 -24.17
CA GLY A 204 -22.12 -0.14 -24.37
C GLY A 204 -20.79 -0.04 -23.59
N GLY A 205 -20.50 1.08 -22.93
CA GLY A 205 -19.34 1.22 -22.06
C GLY A 205 -19.61 0.74 -20.63
N SER A 206 -18.71 -0.06 -20.04
CA SER A 206 -18.74 -0.28 -18.59
C SER A 206 -18.42 1.03 -17.88
N PRO A 207 -19.30 1.60 -17.03
CA PRO A 207 -19.11 2.90 -16.38
C PRO A 207 -17.90 2.94 -15.43
N THR A 208 -17.26 1.78 -15.23
CA THR A 208 -16.21 1.49 -14.26
C THR A 208 -14.79 1.85 -14.71
N ARG A 209 -14.58 2.17 -15.99
CA ARG A 209 -13.28 2.64 -16.53
C ARG A 209 -13.40 3.79 -17.53
N LEU A 210 -14.61 4.19 -17.92
CA LEU A 210 -14.79 5.29 -18.86
C LEU A 210 -14.13 6.56 -18.31
N GLY A 211 -13.10 7.05 -19.01
CA GLY A 211 -12.38 8.27 -18.65
C GLY A 211 -11.14 8.10 -17.77
N ALA A 212 -10.85 6.92 -17.23
CA ALA A 212 -9.61 6.72 -16.45
C ALA A 212 -8.39 6.63 -17.40
N PRO A 213 -7.32 7.43 -17.19
CA PRO A 213 -6.12 7.35 -18.02
C PRO A 213 -5.51 5.94 -18.05
N ARG A 214 -4.87 5.58 -19.17
CA ARG A 214 -4.15 4.30 -19.28
C ARG A 214 -3.11 4.18 -18.15
N GLY A 215 -3.10 3.03 -17.48
CA GLY A 215 -2.17 2.75 -16.40
C GLY A 215 -2.53 3.39 -15.06
N ALA A 216 -3.73 3.98 -14.93
CA ALA A 216 -4.27 4.40 -13.64
C ALA A 216 -4.62 3.20 -12.75
N VAL A 217 -4.49 3.37 -11.43
CA VAL A 217 -4.80 2.31 -10.45
C VAL A 217 -5.73 2.84 -9.36
N ALA A 218 -6.66 2.00 -8.90
CA ALA A 218 -7.50 2.35 -7.76
C ALA A 218 -6.72 2.16 -6.46
N VAL A 219 -6.71 3.17 -5.60
CA VAL A 219 -5.99 3.15 -4.32
C VAL A 219 -6.98 3.40 -3.20
N PRO A 220 -7.24 2.41 -2.32
CA PRO A 220 -8.02 2.60 -1.12
C PRO A 220 -7.45 3.73 -0.26
N VAL A 221 -8.35 4.56 0.29
CA VAL A 221 -8.03 5.58 1.29
C VAL A 221 -8.81 5.23 2.55
N LEU A 222 -8.09 5.13 3.66
CA LEU A 222 -8.57 4.62 4.94
C LEU A 222 -8.36 5.69 5.99
N GLU A 223 -9.30 5.84 6.92
CA GLU A 223 -9.02 6.56 8.16
C GLU A 223 -8.10 5.70 9.05
N SER A 224 -7.32 6.33 9.93
CA SER A 224 -6.52 5.62 10.95
C SER A 224 -7.41 5.07 12.09
N ASP A 225 -8.50 4.42 11.71
CA ASP A 225 -9.52 3.89 12.59
C ASP A 225 -9.72 2.37 12.35
N PRO A 226 -9.93 1.56 13.40
CA PRO A 226 -10.17 0.13 13.29
C PRO A 226 -11.24 -0.26 12.25
N ASP A 227 -12.33 0.49 12.14
CA ASP A 227 -13.48 0.16 11.30
C ASP A 227 -13.17 0.30 9.81
N TRP A 228 -12.14 1.08 9.48
CA TRP A 228 -11.62 1.24 8.12
C TRP A 228 -10.54 0.19 7.80
N LEU A 229 -9.63 -0.04 8.73
CA LEU A 229 -8.51 -0.96 8.55
C LEU A 229 -8.98 -2.43 8.48
N GLY A 230 -9.96 -2.82 9.30
CA GLY A 230 -10.44 -4.20 9.36
C GLY A 230 -10.96 -4.77 8.03
N PRO A 231 -11.94 -4.11 7.38
CA PRO A 231 -12.43 -4.51 6.07
C PRO A 231 -11.34 -4.57 5.01
N TRP A 232 -10.46 -3.56 4.97
CA TRP A 232 -9.36 -3.53 4.01
C TRP A 232 -8.33 -4.66 4.26
N VAL A 233 -8.01 -4.97 5.52
CA VAL A 233 -7.13 -6.09 5.85
C VAL A 233 -7.71 -7.43 5.40
N ARG A 234 -9.00 -7.68 5.65
CA ARG A 234 -9.65 -8.91 5.13
C ARG A 234 -9.65 -8.95 3.61
N PHE A 235 -9.83 -7.80 2.95
CA PHE A 235 -9.81 -7.67 1.51
C PHE A 235 -8.43 -8.01 0.93
N VAL A 236 -7.35 -7.39 1.42
CA VAL A 236 -5.99 -7.61 0.90
C VAL A 236 -5.46 -9.02 1.19
N THR A 237 -5.92 -9.63 2.28
CA THR A 237 -5.56 -11.01 2.65
C THR A 237 -6.47 -12.07 2.03
N GLY A 238 -7.49 -11.68 1.26
CA GLY A 238 -8.43 -12.64 0.63
C GLY A 238 -9.39 -13.35 1.58
N HIS A 239 -9.52 -12.88 2.83
CA HIS A 239 -10.36 -13.46 3.89
C HIS A 239 -11.77 -12.87 3.98
N GLY A 240 -12.14 -11.96 3.07
CA GLY A 240 -13.41 -11.24 3.07
C GLY A 240 -14.23 -11.45 1.80
N PRO A 241 -15.43 -10.83 1.72
CA PRO A 241 -16.17 -10.80 0.47
C PRO A 241 -15.27 -10.21 -0.63
N ARG A 242 -15.27 -10.86 -1.80
CA ARG A 242 -14.43 -10.44 -2.93
C ARG A 242 -14.75 -9.02 -3.37
N TRP A 243 -15.98 -8.55 -3.13
CA TRP A 243 -16.37 -7.15 -3.25
C TRP A 243 -16.36 -6.45 -1.89
N THR A 244 -15.69 -5.32 -1.80
CA THR A 244 -15.63 -4.49 -0.58
C THR A 244 -15.89 -3.03 -0.93
N ARG A 245 -16.67 -2.32 -0.10
CA ARG A 245 -16.90 -0.88 -0.23
C ARG A 245 -15.87 -0.13 0.60
N LEU A 246 -15.07 0.71 -0.05
CA LEU A 246 -14.07 1.57 0.60
C LEU A 246 -14.09 2.94 -0.05
N ALA A 247 -13.58 3.94 0.64
CA ALA A 247 -13.16 5.15 -0.05
C ALA A 247 -11.88 4.84 -0.85
N GLY A 248 -11.75 5.45 -2.01
CA GLY A 248 -10.58 5.26 -2.86
C GLY A 248 -10.41 6.38 -3.86
N LEU A 249 -9.20 6.52 -4.36
CA LEU A 249 -8.85 7.46 -5.42
C LEU A 249 -8.31 6.72 -6.63
N ILE A 250 -8.31 7.39 -7.78
CA ILE A 250 -7.65 6.92 -8.98
C ILE A 250 -6.27 7.58 -9.07
N ALA A 251 -5.23 6.80 -8.86
CA ALA A 251 -3.84 7.25 -8.94
C ALA A 251 -3.40 7.22 -10.41
N THR A 252 -3.03 8.38 -10.93
CA THR A 252 -2.69 8.61 -12.34
C THR A 252 -1.21 8.94 -12.50
N PRO A 253 -0.64 8.73 -13.70
CA PRO A 253 0.71 9.19 -13.99
C PRO A 253 0.80 10.71 -13.86
N TRP A 254 1.95 11.19 -13.41
CA TRP A 254 2.29 12.60 -13.35
C TRP A 254 3.47 12.86 -14.26
N ALA A 255 3.36 13.92 -15.07
CA ALA A 255 4.47 14.50 -15.78
C ALA A 255 4.71 15.88 -15.16
N PRO A 256 5.92 16.17 -14.63
CA PRO A 256 6.24 17.54 -14.27
C PRO A 256 6.06 18.43 -15.50
N ALA A 257 5.49 19.62 -15.32
CA ALA A 257 5.50 20.61 -16.39
C ALA A 257 6.96 20.82 -16.78
N ALA A 258 7.28 20.67 -18.07
CA ALA A 258 8.62 20.99 -18.57
C ALA A 258 8.93 22.42 -18.11
N SER A 259 10.03 22.58 -17.37
CA SER A 259 10.53 23.90 -17.00
C SER A 259 10.79 24.67 -18.30
N ALA A 260 10.00 25.71 -18.54
CA ALA A 260 10.25 26.67 -19.61
C ALA A 260 11.48 27.52 -19.23
N ASP A 261 12.65 26.89 -19.24
CA ASP A 261 13.94 27.57 -19.36
C ASP A 261 14.47 27.22 -20.74
N GLU A 262 13.90 27.85 -21.77
CA GLU A 262 14.65 28.10 -23.00
C GLU A 262 15.68 29.19 -22.67
N PRO A 263 16.97 28.98 -22.91
CA PRO A 263 17.93 30.06 -22.83
C PRO A 263 17.55 31.10 -23.90
N VAL A 264 17.23 32.31 -23.45
CA VAL A 264 17.15 33.47 -24.34
C VAL A 264 18.55 33.64 -24.94
N GLU A 265 18.75 33.20 -26.18
CA GLU A 265 19.91 33.57 -26.97
C GLU A 265 19.92 35.10 -27.10
N ALA A 266 20.86 35.73 -26.39
CA ALA A 266 21.15 37.14 -26.55
C ALA A 266 21.73 37.35 -27.96
N ARG A 267 21.01 38.13 -28.77
CA ARG A 267 21.50 38.73 -30.02
C ARG A 267 22.12 40.09 -29.74
#